data_AF-A0A1Q7ZWN8-F1
#
_entry.id   AF-A0A1Q7ZWN8-F1
#
_cell.length_a   1.000
_cell.length_b   1.000
_cell.length_c   1.000
_cell.angle_alpha   90.00
_cell.angle_beta   90.00
_cell.angle_gamma   90.00
#
_symmetry.space_group_name_H-M   'P 1'
#
loop_
_entity.id
_entity.type
_entity.pdbx_description
1 polymer ?
#
loop_
_entity_poly.entity_id
_entity_poly.type
_entity_poly.pdbx_seq_one_letter_code
_entity_poly.pdbx_strand_id
1 'polypeptide(L)'
;SSSMFLNQHRAWSAAPALEYDIFPYSESTRRQIRVLYSIGLSGYQYTDTTIYNRIRESIPFHNVTVAVGLQQAWGSVNVNGNANWFLADPGKHSAGVFGSVNLRVVKGLALNLGGSVNSIRDQVYLPKLPGTDEQILLQERQRATTYRYFVNFGVSYTFGSIYNNIVNPRFGGGQTFFF
;
A
#
# COMPACT_ATOMS: atom_id res chain seq x y z
N SER A 1 26.52 11.84 -5.28
CA SER A 1 25.47 12.46 -4.46
C SER A 1 24.65 11.39 -3.78
N SER A 2 24.78 11.24 -2.45
CA SER A 2 24.05 10.27 -1.64
C SER A 2 22.89 11.00 -0.96
N SER A 3 21.66 10.66 -1.33
CA SER A 3 20.45 11.23 -0.72
C SER A 3 20.28 10.69 0.71
N MET A 4 20.66 11.50 1.71
CA MET A 4 20.45 11.25 3.15
C MET A 4 18.96 11.42 3.58
N PHE A 5 18.04 10.72 2.92
CA PHE A 5 16.62 10.73 3.34
C PHE A 5 16.21 9.47 4.13
N LEU A 6 16.96 8.37 4.01
CA LEU A 6 16.76 7.15 4.80
C LEU A 6 18.03 6.83 5.59
N ASN A 7 17.92 6.69 6.92
CA ASN A 7 19.00 6.20 7.78
C ASN A 7 19.11 4.66 7.68
N GLN A 8 19.29 4.12 6.48
CA GLN A 8 19.27 2.67 6.25
C GLN A 8 20.36 2.30 5.24
N HIS A 9 21.41 1.60 5.70
CA HIS A 9 22.51 1.18 4.85
C HIS A 9 22.26 -0.17 4.20
N ARG A 10 21.65 -1.11 4.95
CA ARG A 10 21.33 -2.46 4.46
C ARG A 10 20.04 -2.97 5.09
N ALA A 11 19.21 -3.60 4.27
CA ALA A 11 17.92 -4.16 4.63
C ALA A 11 17.80 -5.58 4.07
N TRP A 12 17.25 -6.50 4.85
CA TRP A 12 16.80 -7.79 4.34
C TRP A 12 15.51 -8.18 5.05
N SER A 13 14.63 -8.90 4.36
CA SER A 13 13.39 -9.41 4.93
C SER A 13 13.06 -10.78 4.34
N ALA A 14 12.63 -11.71 5.20
CA ALA A 14 12.11 -13.00 4.79
C ALA A 14 10.77 -13.22 5.48
N ALA A 15 9.72 -13.45 4.70
CA ALA A 15 8.36 -13.64 5.21
C ALA A 15 7.59 -14.68 4.36
N PRO A 16 7.42 -15.93 4.82
CA PRO A 16 6.41 -16.81 4.25
C PRO A 16 5.02 -16.15 4.32
N ALA A 17 4.23 -16.36 3.28
CA ALA A 17 2.87 -15.87 3.19
C ALA A 17 1.88 -16.98 2.82
N LEU A 18 0.71 -16.92 3.42
CA LEU A 18 -0.45 -17.76 3.14
C LEU A 18 -1.51 -16.88 2.48
N GLU A 19 -1.88 -17.24 1.26
CA GLU A 19 -2.96 -16.60 0.51
C GLU A 19 -4.19 -17.49 0.53
N TYR A 20 -5.36 -16.90 0.76
CA TYR A 20 -6.63 -17.57 0.70
C TYR A 20 -7.66 -16.70 -0.03
N ASP A 21 -8.19 -17.23 -1.12
CA ASP A 21 -9.29 -16.63 -1.87
C ASP A 21 -10.60 -17.34 -1.51
N ILE A 22 -11.60 -16.56 -1.12
CA ILE A 22 -12.93 -17.09 -0.76
C ILE A 22 -13.70 -17.56 -2.01
N PHE A 23 -13.46 -16.92 -3.16
CA PHE A 23 -14.12 -17.27 -4.42
C PHE A 23 -13.22 -18.15 -5.29
N PRO A 24 -13.78 -19.14 -6.03
CA PRO A 24 -13.03 -19.93 -6.97
C PRO A 24 -12.37 -19.04 -8.03
N TYR A 25 -11.18 -19.42 -8.48
CA TYR A 25 -10.38 -18.64 -9.43
C TYR A 25 -11.14 -18.28 -10.73
N SER A 26 -12.12 -19.11 -11.12
CA SER A 26 -13.00 -18.86 -12.27
C SER A 26 -13.93 -17.65 -12.10
N GLU A 27 -14.23 -17.25 -10.86
CA GLU A 27 -15.09 -16.11 -10.53
C GLU A 27 -14.32 -14.87 -10.07
N SER A 28 -13.01 -14.99 -9.79
CA SER A 28 -12.17 -13.90 -9.26
C SER A 28 -12.11 -12.66 -10.16
N THR A 29 -12.36 -12.80 -11.47
CA THR A 29 -12.48 -11.65 -12.39
C THR A 29 -13.75 -10.83 -12.20
N ARG A 30 -14.79 -11.39 -11.56
CA ARG A 30 -16.05 -10.70 -11.25
C ARG A 30 -16.20 -10.41 -9.76
N ARG A 31 -15.77 -11.32 -8.89
CA ARG A 31 -15.88 -11.21 -7.43
C ARG A 31 -14.69 -11.92 -6.80
N GLN A 32 -13.90 -11.20 -6.03
CA GLN A 32 -12.82 -11.77 -5.25
C GLN A 32 -12.83 -11.18 -3.84
N ILE A 33 -12.55 -12.04 -2.87
CA ILE A 33 -12.15 -11.65 -1.53
C ILE A 33 -10.91 -12.48 -1.24
N ARG A 34 -9.78 -11.80 -1.20
CA ARG A 34 -8.46 -12.36 -0.97
C ARG A 34 -7.96 -11.95 0.38
N VAL A 35 -7.51 -12.92 1.16
CA VAL A 35 -6.83 -12.68 2.43
C VAL A 35 -5.42 -13.23 2.31
N LEU A 36 -4.43 -12.36 2.50
CA LEU A 36 -3.03 -12.71 2.51
C LEU A 36 -2.50 -12.45 3.92
N TYR A 37 -2.01 -13.49 4.58
CA TYR A 37 -1.32 -13.39 5.86
C TYR A 37 0.15 -13.73 5.68
N SER A 38 1.04 -12.87 6.12
CA SER A 38 2.48 -13.10 6.09
C SER A 38 3.10 -12.90 7.46
N ILE A 39 4.10 -13.71 7.77
CA ILE A 39 4.86 -13.63 9.01
C ILE A 39 6.34 -13.73 8.66
N GLY A 40 7.17 -12.88 9.24
CA GLY A 40 8.56 -12.81 8.81
C GLY A 40 9.48 -12.10 9.78
N LEU A 41 10.73 -12.00 9.36
CA LEU A 41 11.80 -11.30 10.06
C LEU A 41 12.44 -10.32 9.09
N SER A 42 12.53 -9.07 9.52
CA SER A 42 13.26 -8.03 8.81
C SER A 42 14.50 -7.63 9.59
N GLY A 43 15.67 -7.67 8.96
CA GLY A 43 16.92 -7.20 9.53
C GLY A 43 17.34 -5.87 8.95
N TYR A 44 17.64 -4.93 9.83
CA TYR A 44 18.05 -3.57 9.49
C TYR A 44 19.44 -3.27 10.05
N GLN A 45 20.30 -2.70 9.22
CA GLN A 45 21.56 -2.08 9.62
C GLN A 45 21.46 -0.58 9.34
N TYR A 46 21.48 0.21 10.42
CA TYR A 46 21.33 1.66 10.36
C TYR A 46 22.71 2.31 10.21
N THR A 47 22.77 3.45 9.50
CA THR A 47 24.02 4.21 9.31
C THR A 47 24.40 5.00 10.57
N ASP A 48 23.38 5.45 11.33
CA ASP A 48 23.51 6.15 12.61
C ASP A 48 22.51 5.58 13.64
N THR A 49 22.77 5.81 14.92
CA THR A 49 22.01 5.27 16.06
C THR A 49 20.55 5.73 16.03
N THR A 50 19.59 4.78 16.03
CA THR A 50 18.15 5.10 16.13
C THR A 50 17.81 5.68 17.51
N ILE A 51 16.64 6.32 17.67
CA ILE A 51 16.11 6.80 18.98
C ILE A 51 16.15 5.74 20.09
N TYR A 52 16.22 4.46 19.72
CA TYR A 52 16.30 3.31 20.62
C TYR A 52 17.73 2.80 20.89
N ASN A 53 18.78 3.53 20.51
CA ASN A 53 20.19 3.14 20.64
C ASN A 53 20.58 1.83 19.91
N ARG A 54 19.94 1.50 18.78
CA ARG A 54 20.26 0.29 18.01
C ARG A 54 20.96 0.63 16.71
N ILE A 55 22.09 -0.04 16.44
CA ILE A 55 22.87 0.04 15.18
C ILE A 55 22.51 -1.12 14.23
N ARG A 56 22.08 -2.25 14.81
CA ARG A 56 21.58 -3.43 14.10
C ARG A 56 20.39 -3.99 14.85
N GLU A 57 19.33 -4.33 14.14
CA GLU A 57 18.14 -4.93 14.73
C GLU A 57 17.50 -5.94 13.78
N SER A 58 16.96 -7.03 14.33
CA SER A 58 16.12 -7.99 13.62
C SER A 58 14.72 -7.90 14.23
N ILE A 59 13.75 -7.46 13.44
CA ILE A 59 12.39 -7.20 13.90
C ILE A 59 11.46 -8.26 13.30
N PRO A 60 10.92 -9.18 14.11
CA PRO A 60 9.87 -10.07 13.66
C PRO A 60 8.58 -9.27 13.44
N PHE A 61 7.87 -9.54 12.34
CA PHE A 61 6.63 -8.86 11.98
C PHE A 61 5.59 -9.84 11.46
N HIS A 62 4.32 -9.46 11.55
CA HIS A 62 3.24 -10.10 10.80
C HIS A 62 2.40 -9.06 10.08
N ASN A 63 1.99 -9.40 8.86
CA ASN A 63 1.19 -8.54 8.00
C ASN A 63 -0.04 -9.30 7.50
N VAL A 64 -1.18 -8.64 7.58
CA VAL A 64 -2.46 -9.10 7.03
C VAL A 64 -2.86 -8.13 5.94
N THR A 65 -3.15 -8.64 4.75
CA THR A 65 -3.70 -7.87 3.64
C THR A 65 -5.02 -8.51 3.20
N VAL A 66 -6.06 -7.69 3.09
CA VAL A 66 -7.38 -8.12 2.62
C VAL A 66 -7.72 -7.31 1.37
N ALA A 67 -8.01 -7.98 0.27
CA ALA A 67 -8.41 -7.34 -0.98
C ALA A 67 -9.78 -7.85 -1.42
N VAL A 68 -10.72 -6.93 -1.61
CA VAL A 68 -12.07 -7.20 -2.08
C VAL A 68 -12.23 -6.50 -3.43
N GLY A 69 -12.62 -7.25 -4.45
CA GLY A 69 -12.89 -6.73 -5.78
C GLY A 69 -14.24 -7.24 -6.27
N LEU A 70 -15.11 -6.34 -6.70
CA LEU A 70 -16.40 -6.64 -7.32
C LEU A 70 -16.49 -5.90 -8.64
N GLN A 71 -16.66 -6.62 -9.73
CA GLN A 71 -16.84 -6.10 -11.08
C GLN A 71 -18.19 -6.58 -11.63
N GLN A 72 -19.05 -5.65 -12.00
CA GLN A 72 -20.39 -5.90 -12.53
C GLN A 72 -20.70 -4.96 -13.69
N ALA A 73 -21.82 -5.19 -14.39
CA ALA A 73 -22.24 -4.33 -15.52
C ALA A 73 -22.54 -2.88 -15.09
N TRP A 74 -22.98 -2.69 -13.85
CA TRP A 74 -23.27 -1.39 -13.26
C TRP A 74 -22.02 -0.66 -12.75
N GLY A 75 -20.86 -1.30 -12.67
CA GLY A 75 -19.67 -0.67 -12.10
C GLY A 75 -18.70 -1.63 -11.43
N SER A 76 -17.81 -1.04 -10.63
CA SER A 76 -16.86 -1.79 -9.83
C SER A 76 -16.67 -1.21 -8.44
N VAL A 77 -16.30 -2.09 -7.51
CA VAL A 77 -15.93 -1.74 -6.13
C VAL A 77 -14.64 -2.46 -5.83
N ASN A 78 -13.65 -1.73 -5.33
CA ASN A 78 -12.38 -2.28 -4.87
C ASN A 78 -12.09 -1.75 -3.47
N VAL A 79 -11.77 -2.65 -2.55
CA VAL A 79 -11.39 -2.31 -1.18
C VAL A 79 -10.15 -3.11 -0.82
N ASN A 80 -9.11 -2.42 -0.36
CA ASN A 80 -7.85 -3.01 0.03
C ASN A 80 -7.52 -2.55 1.44
N GLY A 81 -7.50 -3.48 2.38
CA GLY A 81 -7.01 -3.27 3.74
C GLY A 81 -5.63 -3.90 3.90
N ASN A 82 -4.74 -3.21 4.60
CA ASN A 82 -3.47 -3.77 5.06
C ASN A 82 -3.33 -3.47 6.56
N ALA A 83 -2.74 -4.39 7.29
CA ALA A 83 -2.34 -4.16 8.67
C ALA A 83 -1.04 -4.90 8.95
N ASN A 84 -0.11 -4.24 9.62
CA ASN A 84 1.21 -4.73 9.93
C ASN A 84 1.50 -4.43 11.40
N TRP A 85 2.02 -5.41 12.13
CA TRP A 85 2.49 -5.22 13.49
C TRP A 85 3.85 -5.86 13.68
N PHE A 86 4.66 -5.26 14.55
CA PHE A 86 5.91 -5.87 14.99
C PHE A 86 5.67 -6.74 16.22
N LEU A 87 6.12 -8.00 16.17
CA LEU A 87 5.92 -8.96 17.26
C LEU A 87 6.68 -8.57 18.54
N ALA A 88 7.81 -7.88 18.42
CA ALA A 88 8.61 -7.45 19.55
C ALA A 88 7.99 -6.25 20.31
N ASP A 89 7.13 -5.46 19.65
CA ASP A 89 6.49 -4.28 20.24
C ASP A 89 5.14 -4.02 19.54
N PRO A 90 4.03 -4.52 20.11
CA PRO A 90 2.69 -4.35 19.55
C PRO A 90 2.24 -2.88 19.43
N GLY A 91 2.89 -1.98 20.18
CA GLY A 91 2.65 -0.54 20.10
C GLY A 91 3.05 0.05 18.74
N LYS A 92 3.95 -0.63 18.00
CA LYS A 92 4.43 -0.24 16.68
C LYS A 92 3.69 -1.02 15.59
N HIS A 93 2.71 -0.36 14.98
CA HIS A 93 1.88 -0.95 13.95
C HIS A 93 1.47 0.05 12.88
N SER A 94 1.18 -0.43 11.68
CA SER A 94 0.54 0.36 10.65
C SER A 94 -0.69 -0.35 10.11
N ALA A 95 -1.75 0.40 9.88
CA ALA A 95 -2.98 -0.11 9.31
C ALA A 95 -3.50 0.89 8.28
N GLY A 96 -3.86 0.41 7.10
CA GLY A 96 -4.35 1.21 6.01
C GLY A 96 -5.56 0.55 5.39
N VAL A 97 -6.57 1.34 5.03
CA VAL A 97 -7.67 0.90 4.19
C VAL A 97 -7.81 1.89 3.05
N PHE A 98 -7.80 1.37 1.84
CA PHE A 98 -8.13 2.10 0.62
C PHE A 98 -9.41 1.51 0.03
N GLY A 99 -10.28 2.38 -0.46
CA GLY A 99 -11.52 1.98 -1.12
C GLY A 99 -11.76 2.83 -2.36
N SER A 100 -12.33 2.21 -3.38
CA SER A 100 -12.81 2.90 -4.57
C SER A 100 -14.08 2.26 -5.12
N VAL A 101 -14.96 3.09 -5.63
CA VAL A 101 -16.21 2.71 -6.29
C VAL A 101 -16.30 3.47 -7.59
N ASN A 102 -16.54 2.75 -8.68
CA ASN A 102 -16.86 3.33 -9.97
C ASN A 102 -18.26 2.88 -10.37
N LEU A 103 -19.23 3.80 -10.34
CA LEU A 103 -20.63 3.52 -10.62
C LEU A 103 -21.02 4.07 -11.99
N ARG A 104 -21.48 3.20 -12.89
CA ARG A 104 -22.06 3.57 -14.18
C ARG A 104 -23.52 3.94 -13.98
N VAL A 105 -23.83 5.24 -14.01
CA VAL A 105 -25.19 5.76 -13.77
C VAL A 105 -26.04 5.63 -15.03
N VAL A 106 -25.51 6.12 -16.17
CA VAL A 106 -26.13 5.97 -17.49
C VAL A 106 -25.03 5.71 -18.54
N LYS A 107 -25.42 5.39 -19.77
CA LYS A 107 -24.44 5.21 -20.86
C LYS A 107 -23.58 6.47 -21.01
N GLY A 108 -22.26 6.30 -20.96
CA GLY A 108 -21.30 7.40 -21.03
C GLY A 108 -21.02 8.08 -19.70
N LEU A 109 -21.90 8.02 -18.69
CA LEU A 109 -21.72 8.70 -17.40
C LEU A 109 -21.30 7.73 -16.28
N ALA A 110 -20.18 8.04 -15.63
CA ALA A 110 -19.71 7.30 -14.46
C ALA A 110 -19.36 8.24 -13.29
N LEU A 111 -19.64 7.77 -12.08
CA LEU A 111 -19.26 8.40 -10.82
C LEU A 111 -18.11 7.61 -10.21
N ASN A 112 -17.06 8.30 -9.84
CA ASN A 112 -15.86 7.75 -9.22
C ASN A 112 -15.77 8.28 -7.80
N LEU A 113 -15.75 7.38 -6.85
CA LEU A 113 -15.57 7.65 -5.43
C LEU A 113 -14.34 6.89 -4.98
N GLY A 114 -13.44 7.54 -4.26
CA GLY A 114 -12.27 6.88 -3.72
C GLY A 114 -11.84 7.52 -2.42
N GLY A 115 -11.03 6.80 -1.66
CA GLY A 115 -10.44 7.34 -0.46
C GLY A 115 -9.54 6.35 0.24
N SER A 116 -8.78 6.86 1.19
CA SER A 116 -8.01 6.02 2.10
C SER A 116 -8.01 6.58 3.51
N VAL A 117 -7.77 5.68 4.47
CA VAL A 117 -7.46 6.00 5.86
C VAL A 117 -6.26 5.15 6.24
N ASN A 118 -5.19 5.80 6.70
CA ASN A 118 -3.93 5.17 7.05
C ASN A 118 -3.52 5.64 8.45
N SER A 119 -3.28 4.69 9.35
CA SER A 119 -2.66 4.88 10.64
C SER A 119 -1.24 4.32 10.57
N ILE A 120 -0.21 5.17 10.72
CA ILE A 120 1.20 4.79 10.52
C ILE A 120 1.95 5.02 11.84
N ARG A 121 2.00 3.99 12.70
CA ARG A 121 2.70 4.01 14.00
C ARG A 121 3.94 3.10 14.02
N ASP A 122 4.51 2.78 12.87
CA ASP A 122 5.64 1.86 12.67
C ASP A 122 6.98 2.58 12.40
N GLN A 123 7.12 3.85 12.81
CA GLN A 123 8.24 4.73 12.46
C GLN A 123 9.52 4.46 13.29
N VAL A 124 10.03 3.22 13.26
CA VAL A 124 11.21 2.78 14.04
C VAL A 124 12.53 3.39 13.54
N TYR A 125 12.54 3.94 12.32
CA TYR A 125 13.72 4.50 11.63
C TYR A 125 14.11 5.92 12.06
N LEU A 126 13.38 6.52 13.01
CA LEU A 126 13.65 7.90 13.41
C LEU A 126 15.01 8.01 14.14
N PRO A 127 15.94 8.86 13.67
CA PRO A 127 17.28 9.03 14.27
C PRO A 127 17.23 9.77 15.61
N LYS A 128 18.16 9.44 16.53
CA LYS A 128 18.15 9.81 17.96
C LYS A 128 18.40 11.27 18.31
N LEU A 129 18.97 12.08 17.42
CA LEU A 129 19.51 13.38 17.81
C LEU A 129 18.42 14.32 18.39
N PRO A 130 18.65 14.92 19.58
CA PRO A 130 17.72 15.87 20.19
C PRO A 130 17.68 17.11 19.29
N GLY A 131 16.53 17.35 18.66
CA GLY A 131 16.37 18.53 17.80
C GLY A 131 16.23 19.78 18.67
N THR A 132 17.07 20.79 18.43
CA THR A 132 16.80 22.16 18.85
C THR A 132 15.59 22.72 18.11
N ASP A 133 14.83 23.59 18.77
CA ASP A 133 13.50 24.06 18.38
C ASP A 133 13.44 24.69 16.97
N GLU A 134 14.57 25.18 16.45
CA GLU A 134 14.64 25.80 15.12
C GLU A 134 14.36 24.83 13.95
N GLN A 135 14.68 23.54 14.07
CA GLN A 135 14.51 22.56 12.98
C GLN A 135 13.06 22.04 12.84
N ILE A 136 12.24 22.19 13.88
CA ILE A 136 10.82 21.81 13.88
C ILE A 136 10.00 22.78 13.03
N LEU A 137 10.41 24.04 12.97
CA LEU A 137 9.73 25.11 12.23
C LEU A 137 10.02 25.08 10.72
N LEU A 138 11.12 24.44 10.30
CA LEU A 138 11.54 24.35 8.90
C LEU A 138 10.93 23.17 8.12
N GLN A 139 10.03 22.38 8.72
CA GLN A 139 9.40 21.19 8.09
C GLN A 139 10.38 20.12 7.55
N GLU A 140 11.65 20.13 7.98
CA GLU A 140 12.65 19.16 7.50
C GLU A 140 12.57 17.76 8.16
N ARG A 141 11.64 17.54 9.10
CA ARG A 141 11.39 16.22 9.72
C ARG A 141 9.91 15.83 9.73
N GLN A 142 9.60 14.62 9.26
CA GLN A 142 8.27 14.02 9.37
C GLN A 142 7.89 13.88 10.85
N ARG A 143 6.88 14.64 11.29
CA ARG A 143 6.18 14.36 12.55
C ARG A 143 5.52 12.99 12.45
N ALA A 144 5.44 12.29 13.58
CA ALA A 144 4.69 11.04 13.73
C ALA A 144 3.24 11.24 13.25
N THR A 145 3.00 10.97 11.96
CA THR A 145 1.69 11.14 11.35
C THR A 145 0.81 10.02 11.86
N THR A 146 0.04 10.32 12.91
CA THR A 146 -0.79 9.32 13.57
C THR A 146 -1.89 8.83 12.64
N TYR A 147 -2.44 9.72 11.81
CA TYR A 147 -3.50 9.41 10.85
C TYR A 147 -3.37 10.27 9.60
N ARG A 148 -3.53 9.65 8.43
CA ARG A 148 -3.70 10.32 7.14
C ARG A 148 -4.94 9.76 6.47
N TYR A 149 -5.81 10.63 6.01
CA TYR A 149 -6.97 10.24 5.23
C TYR A 149 -7.14 11.16 4.03
N PHE A 150 -7.70 10.63 2.95
CA PHE A 150 -8.17 11.43 1.83
C PHE A 150 -9.44 10.81 1.28
N VAL A 151 -10.27 11.66 0.66
CA VAL A 151 -11.44 11.22 -0.09
C VAL A 151 -11.45 12.01 -1.39
N ASN A 152 -11.76 11.34 -2.50
CA ASN A 152 -11.89 11.93 -3.81
C ASN A 152 -13.24 11.54 -4.43
N PHE A 153 -13.83 12.51 -5.12
CA PHE A 153 -15.09 12.37 -5.83
C PHE A 153 -14.87 12.90 -7.25
N GLY A 154 -15.34 12.18 -8.27
CA GLY A 154 -15.17 12.56 -9.66
C GLY A 154 -16.34 12.10 -10.51
N VAL A 155 -16.68 12.90 -11.52
CA VAL A 155 -17.69 12.57 -12.52
C VAL A 155 -16.99 12.50 -13.86
N SER A 156 -17.17 11.42 -14.61
CA SER A 156 -16.67 11.28 -15.97
C SER A 156 -17.82 11.05 -16.93
N TYR A 157 -17.83 11.81 -18.03
CA TYR A 157 -18.76 11.62 -19.13
C TYR A 157 -18.01 11.41 -20.44
N THR A 158 -18.22 10.26 -21.08
CA THR A 158 -17.58 9.88 -22.34
C THR A 158 -18.60 9.98 -23.47
N PHE A 159 -18.31 10.83 -24.45
CA PHE A 159 -19.06 10.93 -25.71
C PHE A 159 -18.48 9.95 -26.73
N GLY A 160 -19.29 9.02 -27.25
CA GLY A 160 -18.88 8.08 -28.28
C GLY A 160 -19.53 6.70 -28.18
N SER A 161 -19.29 5.86 -29.19
CA SER A 161 -19.74 4.47 -29.22
C SER A 161 -19.06 3.65 -28.12
N ILE A 162 -19.84 2.92 -27.32
CA ILE A 162 -19.38 1.92 -26.32
C ILE A 162 -18.66 0.72 -26.95
N TYR A 163 -18.62 0.63 -28.29
CA TYR A 163 -17.87 -0.37 -29.01
C TYR A 163 -16.45 0.15 -29.25
N ASN A 164 -15.55 -0.16 -28.30
CA ASN A 164 -14.14 -0.17 -28.65
C ASN A 164 -13.94 -1.29 -29.68
N ASN A 165 -13.31 -0.97 -30.82
CA ASN A 165 -12.97 -1.96 -31.83
C ASN A 165 -12.23 -3.12 -31.15
N ILE A 166 -12.62 -4.33 -31.52
CA ILE A 166 -11.99 -5.59 -31.14
C ILE A 166 -10.47 -5.43 -31.15
N VAL A 167 -9.86 -5.35 -29.97
CA VAL A 167 -8.40 -5.56 -29.87
C VAL A 167 -8.24 -7.07 -29.92
N ASN A 168 -7.92 -7.57 -31.11
CA ASN A 168 -7.57 -8.96 -31.33
C ASN A 168 -6.27 -9.24 -30.58
N PRO A 169 -6.25 -9.97 -29.46
CA PRO A 169 -5.00 -10.30 -28.78
C PRO A 169 -4.39 -11.48 -29.52
N ARG A 170 -3.79 -11.20 -30.68
CA ARG A 170 -2.95 -12.17 -31.37
C ARG A 170 -1.61 -12.20 -30.64
N PHE A 171 -1.37 -13.34 -30.02
CA PHE A 171 -0.08 -13.84 -29.55
C PHE A 171 1.11 -13.36 -30.39
N GLY A 172 2.20 -12.98 -29.70
CA GLY A 172 3.56 -13.34 -30.14
C GLY A 172 4.60 -12.22 -30.16
N GLY A 173 5.56 -12.29 -29.22
CA GLY A 173 6.98 -12.09 -29.54
C GLY A 173 7.60 -10.75 -29.13
N GLY A 174 8.57 -10.81 -28.20
CA GLY A 174 9.56 -9.75 -28.01
C GLY A 174 9.84 -9.47 -26.54
N GLN A 175 10.69 -10.29 -25.91
CA GLN A 175 11.44 -9.85 -24.73
C GLN A 175 12.23 -8.59 -25.11
N THR A 176 12.12 -7.53 -24.32
CA THR A 176 13.11 -6.44 -24.37
C THR A 176 13.38 -6.01 -22.95
N PHE A 177 14.52 -6.49 -22.44
CA PHE A 177 15.15 -5.97 -21.24
C PHE A 177 15.69 -4.57 -21.55
N PHE A 178 15.55 -3.64 -20.62
CA PHE A 178 16.44 -2.48 -20.53
C PHE A 178 17.01 -2.40 -19.11
N PHE A 179 18.31 -2.13 -19.10
CA PHE A 179 19.24 -2.06 -17.98
C PHE A 179 18.84 -1.01 -16.95
#